data_AF-A0A5C2S216-F1
#
_entry.id   AF-A0A5C2S216-F1
#
_cell.length_a   1.000
_cell.length_b   1.000
_cell.length_c   1.000
_cell.angle_alpha   90.00
_cell.angle_beta   90.00
_cell.angle_gamma   90.00
#
_symmetry.space_group_name_H-M   'P 1'
#
loop_
_entity.id
_entity.type
_entity.pdbx_description
1 polymer ?
#
loop_
_entity_poly.entity_id
_entity_poly.type
_entity_poly.pdbx_seq_one_letter_code
_entity_poly.pdbx_strand_id
1 'polypeptide(L)'
;MSSRPPFTSKTPWDALGVESGEETEEEVLDETPSSQPESSSESPVKLSKSALKKQKALARAEKRQLEKAARAAARAQKATGGAQPAVPPASEDAPTEEPAAADVVEPSPIEEVVEEVRTPQPVAPKPTNGAAHSSVATNGSAPQAPTDEHPSAAPSPPPPAYNTPAAVKPTPAPSEKVSNLAPRKIDIETPLEKSVAPEQSEQVKKRQSFLTRTLWTFIMIGGFIFLLLMGHPYMIVLVMLCQTLVYREVTSLFSLRRKDVGDDQNARGRDPWSKTLNWYFFAVTNYFLYGESIIYYFKHVVFSNVQLTLFATNHRFVSFTLYLIGFVGFVLSLKRGYLKQQFGLFCWVHMTLLLIVVSSHFIVNNILEGLIWFWVPASLVICNDVFAYVWGITVGRTPLIKLSPKKTVEGFIGAFFSTIIFGLLWGTYFMRFDYMICPMNDLGVTAFSGDLHCKPNPVFVWREFEIPSPVRAFLGPVGDHFTTIPYAPYQFHLLVLACFASLVAPFGGFFASGFKRAFDIKDFGHSIPGHGGMTDRMDCQFLMGVFTYVYYSSLIRENNVTVGSVLQTIASGLTINEQLELLGDLKRYIESQGVTVKF
;
A
#
# COMPACT_ATOMS: atom_id res chain seq x y z
N MET A 1 -32.78 31.64 52.46
CA MET A 1 -31.41 31.45 51.92
C MET A 1 -31.24 29.99 51.55
N SER A 2 -30.51 29.66 50.48
CA SER A 2 -30.26 28.28 50.03
C SER A 2 -28.82 28.16 49.57
N SER A 3 -28.09 27.16 50.07
CA SER A 3 -26.67 26.92 49.80
C SER A 3 -26.50 25.68 48.90
N ARG A 4 -25.89 25.88 47.73
CA ARG A 4 -25.47 24.79 46.84
C ARG A 4 -24.00 24.40 47.16
N PRO A 5 -23.64 23.12 47.19
CA PRO A 5 -22.24 22.69 47.15
C PRO A 5 -21.63 22.92 45.74
N PRO A 6 -20.29 23.00 45.61
CA PRO A 6 -19.63 23.41 44.38
C PRO A 6 -19.55 22.31 43.31
N PHE A 7 -19.52 22.74 42.05
CA PHE A 7 -19.40 21.89 40.87
C PHE A 7 -17.93 21.60 40.55
N THR A 8 -17.46 20.37 40.77
CA THR A 8 -16.10 19.95 40.39
C THR A 8 -16.10 19.26 39.02
N SER A 9 -15.56 19.94 38.01
CA SER A 9 -15.41 19.40 36.66
C SER A 9 -14.31 18.33 36.61
N LYS A 10 -14.69 17.05 36.52
CA LYS A 10 -13.79 15.99 36.05
C LYS A 10 -13.32 16.30 34.63
N THR A 11 -12.09 15.91 34.29
CA THR A 11 -11.59 16.11 32.92
C THR A 11 -12.15 15.03 31.98
N PRO A 12 -12.24 15.27 30.66
CA PRO A 12 -12.68 14.24 29.70
C PRO A 12 -11.80 12.98 29.69
N TRP A 13 -10.60 13.04 30.25
CA TRP A 13 -9.66 11.91 30.31
C TRP A 13 -9.92 10.96 31.48
N ASP A 14 -10.56 11.44 32.55
CA ASP A 14 -10.89 10.62 33.73
C ASP A 14 -12.03 9.62 33.45
N ALA A 15 -12.73 9.78 32.32
CA ALA A 15 -13.76 8.87 31.83
C ALA A 15 -13.22 7.73 30.94
N LEU A 16 -11.90 7.71 30.66
CA LEU A 16 -11.23 6.69 29.84
C LEU A 16 -10.26 5.84 30.66
N GLY A 17 -10.68 5.47 31.86
CA GLY A 17 -10.03 4.45 32.68
C GLY A 17 -10.16 3.08 32.02
N VAL A 18 -9.20 2.71 31.17
CA VAL A 18 -9.04 1.33 30.70
C VAL A 18 -8.51 0.52 31.88
N GLU A 19 -9.41 -0.15 32.59
CA GLU A 19 -9.06 -1.15 33.58
C GLU A 19 -8.27 -2.27 32.90
N SER A 20 -7.10 -2.59 33.45
CA SER A 20 -6.30 -3.71 32.99
C SER A 20 -6.95 -4.99 33.48
N GLY A 21 -7.65 -5.71 32.60
CA GLY A 21 -8.28 -6.98 32.95
C GLY A 21 -7.28 -7.99 33.50
N GLU A 22 -7.42 -8.30 34.78
CA GLU A 22 -7.03 -9.60 35.32
C GLU A 22 -8.28 -10.48 35.20
N GLU A 23 -8.16 -11.60 34.47
CA GLU A 23 -9.27 -12.53 34.21
C GLU A 23 -9.50 -13.40 35.46
N THR A 24 -10.75 -13.44 35.95
CA THR A 24 -11.18 -14.36 37.01
C THR A 24 -12.30 -15.25 36.49
N GLU A 25 -11.93 -16.44 36.01
CA GLU A 25 -12.82 -17.60 35.99
C GLU A 25 -12.70 -18.30 37.35
N GLU A 26 -13.80 -18.48 38.07
CA GLU A 26 -14.05 -19.68 38.89
C GLU A 26 -15.54 -19.75 39.29
N GLU A 27 -16.02 -20.96 39.57
CA GLU A 27 -17.43 -21.27 39.78
C GLU A 27 -17.89 -20.99 41.23
N VAL A 28 -19.16 -20.64 41.42
CA VAL A 28 -19.79 -20.65 42.75
C VAL A 28 -20.56 -21.95 42.93
N LEU A 29 -19.99 -22.84 43.74
CA LEU A 29 -20.74 -23.88 44.45
C LEU A 29 -21.11 -23.37 45.86
N ASP A 30 -22.08 -24.05 46.46
CA ASP A 30 -22.86 -23.54 47.60
C ASP A 30 -22.25 -23.87 48.98
N GLU A 31 -22.98 -23.45 50.02
CA GLU A 31 -22.85 -23.75 51.46
C GLU A 31 -21.96 -22.84 52.33
N THR A 32 -22.62 -22.34 53.39
CA THR A 32 -22.10 -21.64 54.57
C THR A 32 -22.57 -22.43 55.81
N PRO A 33 -22.28 -22.05 57.09
CA PRO A 33 -21.34 -21.08 57.66
C PRO A 33 -20.46 -21.64 58.82
N SER A 34 -19.46 -20.89 59.33
CA SER A 34 -19.18 -20.83 60.79
C SER A 34 -18.21 -19.72 61.24
N SER A 35 -18.55 -19.08 62.37
CA SER A 35 -17.71 -18.52 63.46
C SER A 35 -16.33 -17.83 63.21
N GLN A 36 -16.24 -16.59 63.70
CA GLN A 36 -15.03 -15.89 64.21
C GLN A 36 -14.48 -16.56 65.52
N PRO A 37 -13.25 -16.26 66.04
CA PRO A 37 -12.71 -14.91 66.27
C PRO A 37 -11.18 -14.70 66.05
N GLU A 38 -10.69 -13.52 66.46
CA GLU A 38 -9.33 -12.99 66.26
C GLU A 38 -8.26 -13.56 67.22
N SER A 39 -6.98 -13.59 66.81
CA SER A 39 -5.85 -13.06 67.61
C SER A 39 -4.46 -13.15 66.95
N SER A 40 -3.60 -12.18 67.31
CA SER A 40 -2.12 -12.22 67.39
C SER A 40 -1.26 -12.81 66.26
N SER A 41 -0.68 -11.90 65.46
CA SER A 41 0.76 -11.78 65.16
C SER A 41 1.56 -12.98 64.61
N GLU A 42 1.79 -12.96 63.29
CA GLU A 42 3.15 -12.98 62.74
C GLU A 42 3.20 -12.12 61.46
N SER A 43 4.34 -11.51 61.13
CA SER A 43 4.44 -10.57 60.00
C SER A 43 5.38 -11.06 58.89
N PRO A 44 4.86 -11.39 57.69
CA PRO A 44 5.69 -11.94 56.62
C PRO A 44 6.61 -10.86 56.03
N VAL A 45 7.89 -11.19 55.91
CA VAL A 45 8.94 -10.29 55.40
C VAL A 45 8.62 -9.87 53.96
N LYS A 46 8.31 -8.58 53.76
CA LYS A 46 7.97 -8.01 52.45
C LYS A 46 9.18 -8.03 51.51
N LEU A 47 9.27 -9.08 50.68
CA LEU A 47 10.26 -9.22 49.61
C LEU A 47 10.32 -7.96 48.74
N SER A 48 11.54 -7.48 48.45
CA SER A 48 11.72 -6.24 47.68
C SER A 48 11.19 -6.38 46.25
N LYS A 49 10.76 -5.26 45.66
CA LYS A 49 10.29 -5.22 44.25
C LYS A 49 11.33 -5.77 43.25
N SER A 50 12.62 -5.75 43.60
CA SER A 50 13.70 -6.36 42.81
C SER A 50 13.71 -7.90 42.93
N ALA A 51 13.58 -8.44 44.15
CA ALA A 51 13.49 -9.88 44.39
C ALA A 51 12.26 -10.49 43.70
N LEU A 52 11.09 -9.86 43.83
CA LEU A 52 9.85 -10.31 43.19
C LEU A 52 9.97 -10.32 41.65
N LYS A 53 10.67 -9.32 41.07
CA LYS A 53 10.96 -9.25 39.63
C LYS A 53 11.93 -10.35 39.18
N LYS A 54 12.95 -10.69 39.98
CA LYS A 54 13.87 -11.80 39.72
C LYS A 54 13.15 -13.15 39.77
N GLN A 55 12.26 -13.35 40.75
CA GLN A 55 11.47 -14.58 40.91
C GLN A 55 10.47 -14.77 39.76
N LYS A 56 9.72 -13.72 39.37
CA LYS A 56 8.84 -13.75 38.19
C LYS A 56 9.61 -13.93 36.86
N ALA A 57 10.90 -13.56 36.79
CA ALA A 57 11.75 -13.82 35.63
C ALA A 57 12.22 -15.29 35.58
N LEU A 58 12.57 -15.88 36.71
CA LEU A 58 12.97 -17.30 36.82
C LEU A 58 11.80 -18.23 36.44
N ALA A 59 10.60 -18.03 37.02
CA ALA A 59 9.41 -18.82 36.68
C ALA A 59 9.04 -18.74 35.18
N ARG A 60 9.28 -17.59 34.53
CA ARG A 60 9.10 -17.42 33.08
C ARG A 60 10.17 -18.11 32.24
N ALA A 61 11.38 -18.31 32.76
CA ALA A 61 12.42 -19.10 32.11
C ALA A 61 12.13 -20.60 32.24
N GLU A 62 11.68 -21.03 33.41
CA GLU A 62 11.30 -22.41 33.74
C GLU A 62 10.09 -22.89 32.93
N LYS A 63 8.99 -22.10 32.87
CA LYS A 63 7.84 -22.41 31.99
C LYS A 63 8.27 -22.56 30.53
N ARG A 64 9.20 -21.72 30.03
CA ARG A 64 9.75 -21.83 28.67
C ARG A 64 10.64 -23.07 28.47
N GLN A 65 11.30 -23.57 29.50
CA GLN A 65 12.02 -24.84 29.43
C GLN A 65 11.04 -26.03 29.37
N LEU A 66 9.99 -26.01 30.19
CA LEU A 66 8.92 -27.02 30.18
C LEU A 66 8.17 -27.05 28.83
N GLU A 67 7.78 -25.90 28.28
CA GLU A 67 7.17 -25.79 26.93
C GLU A 67 8.09 -26.35 25.82
N LYS A 68 9.41 -26.12 25.94
CA LYS A 68 10.41 -26.62 24.99
C LYS A 68 10.64 -28.13 25.14
N ALA A 69 10.60 -28.66 26.36
CA ALA A 69 10.68 -30.09 26.65
C ALA A 69 9.43 -30.83 26.14
N ALA A 70 8.23 -30.31 26.39
CA ALA A 70 6.97 -30.85 25.88
C ALA A 70 6.95 -30.89 24.34
N ARG A 71 7.41 -29.81 23.67
CA ARG A 71 7.56 -29.79 22.21
C ARG A 71 8.62 -30.76 21.69
N ALA A 72 9.66 -31.09 22.47
CA ALA A 72 10.63 -32.12 22.12
C ALA A 72 10.03 -33.53 22.26
N ALA A 73 9.33 -33.80 23.37
CA ALA A 73 8.67 -35.08 23.64
C ALA A 73 7.60 -35.41 22.57
N ALA A 74 6.73 -34.46 22.24
CA ALA A 74 5.73 -34.63 21.17
C ALA A 74 6.38 -34.87 19.79
N ARG A 75 7.59 -34.34 19.54
CA ARG A 75 8.33 -34.56 18.30
C ARG A 75 9.04 -35.92 18.28
N ALA A 76 9.45 -36.44 19.44
CA ALA A 76 10.00 -37.78 19.60
C ALA A 76 8.92 -38.86 19.44
N GLN A 77 7.75 -38.71 20.08
CA GLN A 77 6.60 -39.60 19.91
C GLN A 77 6.15 -39.71 18.44
N LYS A 78 6.20 -38.60 17.70
CA LYS A 78 5.90 -38.55 16.26
C LYS A 78 6.99 -39.19 15.37
N ALA A 79 8.13 -39.58 15.92
CA ALA A 79 9.19 -40.29 15.22
C ALA A 79 9.22 -41.81 15.48
N THR A 80 8.48 -42.30 16.49
CA THR A 80 8.47 -43.72 16.92
C THR A 80 7.17 -44.46 16.61
N GLY A 81 6.20 -43.83 15.94
CA GLY A 81 4.89 -44.42 15.64
C GLY A 81 4.76 -44.88 14.18
N GLY A 82 4.82 -46.20 13.94
CA GLY A 82 4.49 -46.76 12.63
C GLY A 82 4.61 -48.28 12.52
N ALA A 83 3.47 -48.99 12.60
CA ALA A 83 3.25 -50.31 12.01
C ALA A 83 1.77 -50.74 12.15
N GLN A 84 1.14 -51.17 11.06
CA GLN A 84 0.06 -52.17 11.07
C GLN A 84 0.25 -53.06 9.81
N PRO A 85 0.16 -54.40 9.92
CA PRO A 85 0.35 -55.31 8.79
C PRO A 85 -0.95 -55.55 7.99
N ALA A 86 -0.84 -56.12 6.80
CA ALA A 86 -1.95 -56.50 5.93
C ALA A 86 -1.88 -57.98 5.53
N VAL A 87 -3.03 -58.63 5.32
CA VAL A 87 -3.26 -59.91 4.61
C VAL A 87 -4.80 -60.08 4.38
N PRO A 88 -5.29 -60.86 3.37
CA PRO A 88 -6.59 -60.59 2.73
C PRO A 88 -7.72 -61.65 2.96
N PRO A 89 -8.47 -62.23 1.98
CA PRO A 89 -9.93 -61.97 1.84
C PRO A 89 -10.85 -63.23 1.80
N ALA A 90 -12.16 -63.01 1.52
CA ALA A 90 -13.26 -64.00 1.30
C ALA A 90 -13.85 -64.67 2.58
N SER A 91 -15.09 -65.17 2.65
CA SER A 91 -16.33 -65.04 1.82
C SER A 91 -17.58 -65.58 2.56
N GLU A 92 -18.77 -65.07 2.17
CA GLU A 92 -20.12 -65.72 2.20
C GLU A 92 -20.86 -66.08 3.52
N ASP A 93 -22.18 -66.20 3.34
CA ASP A 93 -23.28 -66.76 4.16
C ASP A 93 -23.82 -66.09 5.44
N ALA A 94 -25.09 -66.43 5.72
CA ALA A 94 -26.07 -65.78 6.62
C ALA A 94 -26.71 -66.86 7.57
N PRO A 95 -27.94 -66.78 8.17
CA PRO A 95 -29.09 -65.87 7.96
C PRO A 95 -29.84 -65.35 9.23
N THR A 96 -30.81 -64.45 8.97
CA THR A 96 -32.11 -64.19 9.66
C THR A 96 -32.27 -64.29 11.19
N GLU A 97 -32.87 -63.25 11.78
CA GLU A 97 -34.26 -63.32 12.29
C GLU A 97 -34.94 -61.93 12.35
N GLU A 98 -36.28 -61.91 12.31
CA GLU A 98 -37.20 -60.74 12.36
C GLU A 98 -38.26 -61.00 13.46
N PRO A 99 -39.01 -60.03 14.02
CA PRO A 99 -40.14 -59.36 13.33
C PRO A 99 -40.33 -57.88 13.80
N ALA A 100 -41.40 -57.11 13.56
CA ALA A 100 -42.72 -57.33 12.95
C ALA A 100 -43.28 -56.03 12.30
N ALA A 101 -44.34 -56.11 11.50
CA ALA A 101 -45.03 -54.97 10.87
C ALA A 101 -46.57 -55.13 10.85
N ALA A 102 -47.29 -54.01 10.71
CA ALA A 102 -48.72 -53.84 10.31
C ALA A 102 -49.11 -52.33 10.42
N ASP A 103 -50.04 -51.73 9.68
CA ASP A 103 -50.72 -52.04 8.39
C ASP A 103 -51.31 -50.71 7.84
N VAL A 104 -51.10 -50.34 6.56
CA VAL A 104 -51.95 -50.55 5.36
C VAL A 104 -53.26 -49.72 5.29
N VAL A 105 -53.48 -49.02 4.15
CA VAL A 105 -54.71 -48.98 3.31
C VAL A 105 -54.52 -48.04 2.08
N GLU A 106 -55.12 -48.42 0.95
CA GLU A 106 -55.06 -47.83 -0.42
C GLU A 106 -56.52 -47.79 -1.00
N PRO A 107 -56.87 -47.64 -2.32
CA PRO A 107 -56.22 -47.07 -3.52
C PRO A 107 -57.15 -46.22 -4.46
N SER A 108 -56.65 -45.85 -5.66
CA SER A 108 -57.37 -45.79 -6.97
C SER A 108 -58.31 -44.60 -7.34
N PRO A 109 -58.74 -44.40 -8.62
CA PRO A 109 -57.95 -44.45 -9.89
C PRO A 109 -58.31 -43.42 -11.01
N ILE A 110 -57.35 -43.19 -11.93
CA ILE A 110 -57.39 -43.11 -13.43
C ILE A 110 -58.51 -42.35 -14.20
N GLU A 111 -58.12 -41.46 -15.14
CA GLU A 111 -58.64 -41.42 -16.53
C GLU A 111 -57.57 -40.85 -17.52
N GLU A 112 -57.78 -40.93 -18.85
CA GLU A 112 -56.71 -40.97 -19.89
C GLU A 112 -57.04 -40.23 -21.21
N VAL A 113 -56.01 -39.71 -21.94
CA VAL A 113 -55.90 -39.36 -23.40
C VAL A 113 -54.50 -38.67 -23.64
N VAL A 114 -53.63 -38.84 -24.67
CA VAL A 114 -53.67 -39.20 -26.13
C VAL A 114 -53.66 -37.93 -27.05
N GLU A 115 -52.87 -37.73 -28.13
CA GLU A 115 -52.00 -38.58 -28.99
C GLU A 115 -50.73 -37.85 -29.60
N GLU A 116 -50.31 -38.28 -30.80
CA GLU A 116 -49.17 -38.01 -31.73
C GLU A 116 -49.03 -36.62 -32.44
N VAL A 117 -48.08 -36.30 -33.36
CA VAL A 117 -46.60 -36.54 -33.58
C VAL A 117 -46.14 -35.85 -34.90
N ARG A 118 -44.91 -35.24 -34.97
CA ARG A 118 -43.96 -35.30 -36.13
C ARG A 118 -42.65 -34.49 -36.01
N THR A 119 -41.62 -34.95 -36.74
CA THR A 119 -40.25 -34.39 -36.99
C THR A 119 -40.03 -34.23 -38.53
N PRO A 120 -38.96 -33.62 -39.13
CA PRO A 120 -37.50 -33.79 -38.87
C PRO A 120 -36.55 -32.57 -39.14
N GLN A 121 -35.23 -32.81 -39.15
CA GLN A 121 -34.13 -31.88 -39.54
C GLN A 121 -33.99 -31.72 -41.07
N PRO A 122 -33.22 -30.73 -41.59
CA PRO A 122 -31.82 -31.03 -41.98
C PRO A 122 -30.76 -29.87 -41.94
N VAL A 123 -29.49 -30.25 -41.69
CA VAL A 123 -28.23 -30.02 -42.48
C VAL A 123 -27.81 -28.62 -43.01
N ALA A 124 -26.50 -28.37 -43.06
CA ALA A 124 -25.83 -27.15 -43.59
C ALA A 124 -24.89 -27.43 -44.80
N PRO A 125 -24.60 -26.42 -45.65
CA PRO A 125 -23.38 -26.45 -46.48
C PRO A 125 -22.62 -25.11 -46.68
N LYS A 126 -21.39 -25.24 -47.20
CA LYS A 126 -20.53 -24.26 -47.92
C LYS A 126 -20.24 -24.88 -49.32
N PRO A 127 -19.58 -24.23 -50.31
CA PRO A 127 -19.26 -22.81 -50.56
C PRO A 127 -19.70 -22.37 -52.00
N THR A 128 -19.23 -21.24 -52.56
CA THR A 128 -18.74 -21.08 -53.98
C THR A 128 -18.34 -19.62 -54.34
N ASN A 129 -17.76 -19.41 -55.54
CA ASN A 129 -17.20 -18.13 -56.04
C ASN A 129 -18.14 -17.41 -57.03
N GLY A 130 -17.96 -16.08 -57.25
CA GLY A 130 -18.62 -15.34 -58.34
C GLY A 130 -18.10 -13.92 -58.59
N ALA A 131 -17.88 -13.57 -59.87
CA ALA A 131 -17.48 -12.26 -60.41
C ALA A 131 -18.71 -11.31 -60.55
N ALA A 132 -18.67 -10.00 -60.86
CA ALA A 132 -17.64 -8.93 -60.98
C ALA A 132 -18.42 -7.57 -60.85
N HIS A 133 -17.94 -6.32 -61.02
CA HIS A 133 -16.80 -5.66 -61.70
C HIS A 133 -16.16 -4.60 -60.73
N SER A 134 -15.38 -3.55 -61.04
CA SER A 134 -15.18 -2.70 -62.23
C SER A 134 -13.78 -2.04 -62.29
N SER A 135 -13.58 -1.15 -63.27
CA SER A 135 -12.39 -0.33 -63.58
C SER A 135 -12.18 0.85 -62.58
N VAL A 136 -11.03 1.54 -62.49
CA VAL A 136 -10.19 2.19 -63.55
C VAL A 136 -8.70 2.38 -63.11
N ALA A 137 -7.77 2.36 -64.09
CA ALA A 137 -6.37 2.88 -64.18
C ALA A 137 -5.39 2.69 -62.97
N THR A 138 -4.20 2.07 -63.04
CA THR A 138 -3.05 1.98 -63.98
C THR A 138 -1.94 3.05 -63.86
N ASN A 139 -0.79 2.64 -63.30
CA ASN A 139 0.63 2.84 -63.72
C ASN A 139 1.50 2.25 -62.57
N GLY A 140 2.61 1.52 -62.74
CA GLY A 140 3.78 1.75 -63.60
C GLY A 140 4.94 2.23 -62.69
N SER A 141 6.12 1.62 -62.59
CA SER A 141 6.76 0.58 -63.43
C SER A 141 7.87 -0.21 -62.68
N ALA A 142 8.29 -1.33 -63.26
CA ALA A 142 9.59 -1.99 -63.06
C ALA A 142 10.14 -2.40 -64.45
N PRO A 143 11.46 -2.50 -64.69
CA PRO A 143 12.27 -3.68 -64.30
C PRO A 143 13.65 -3.23 -63.72
N GLN A 144 14.81 -3.92 -63.74
CA GLN A 144 15.29 -5.16 -64.37
C GLN A 144 16.55 -5.71 -63.63
N ALA A 145 17.11 -6.84 -64.08
CA ALA A 145 18.46 -7.35 -63.73
C ALA A 145 19.29 -7.59 -65.02
N PRO A 146 20.62 -7.77 -64.92
CA PRO A 146 21.16 -9.11 -65.16
C PRO A 146 22.35 -9.51 -64.22
N THR A 147 23.03 -10.59 -64.59
CA THR A 147 24.06 -11.39 -63.88
C THR A 147 25.49 -10.78 -64.01
N ASP A 148 26.60 -11.27 -63.41
CA ASP A 148 27.09 -12.66 -63.29
C ASP A 148 28.18 -12.93 -62.21
N GLU A 149 28.54 -14.22 -62.08
CA GLU A 149 29.74 -14.83 -61.45
C GLU A 149 29.90 -14.96 -59.89
N HIS A 150 30.85 -15.82 -59.50
CA HIS A 150 30.96 -16.59 -58.24
C HIS A 150 32.46 -16.99 -58.02
N PRO A 151 32.92 -17.64 -56.92
CA PRO A 151 32.37 -17.85 -55.56
C PRO A 151 33.40 -17.49 -54.42
N SER A 152 33.04 -17.64 -53.13
CA SER A 152 33.86 -18.31 -52.07
C SER A 152 33.24 -18.22 -50.65
N ALA A 153 33.62 -19.17 -49.78
CA ALA A 153 33.43 -19.25 -48.31
C ALA A 153 31.98 -19.41 -47.77
N ALA A 154 31.85 -20.13 -46.64
CA ALA A 154 30.58 -20.64 -46.12
C ALA A 154 30.39 -20.42 -44.59
N PRO A 155 29.14 -20.35 -44.08
CA PRO A 155 28.82 -20.22 -42.65
C PRO A 155 28.66 -21.57 -41.92
N SER A 156 28.65 -21.55 -40.58
CA SER A 156 28.56 -22.75 -39.72
C SER A 156 27.43 -22.68 -38.67
N PRO A 157 26.67 -23.78 -38.44
CA PRO A 157 25.65 -23.91 -37.38
C PRO A 157 26.14 -24.70 -36.14
N PRO A 158 25.38 -24.68 -35.01
CA PRO A 158 25.78 -25.31 -33.73
C PRO A 158 25.53 -26.85 -33.64
N PRO A 159 26.12 -27.56 -32.64
CA PRO A 159 26.27 -29.03 -32.66
C PRO A 159 25.27 -29.83 -31.78
N PRO A 160 25.03 -31.13 -32.11
CA PRO A 160 24.35 -32.10 -31.25
C PRO A 160 25.28 -33.13 -30.56
N ALA A 161 24.67 -34.01 -29.75
CA ALA A 161 25.26 -34.96 -28.80
C ALA A 161 26.20 -36.06 -29.36
N TYR A 162 26.94 -36.71 -28.45
CA TYR A 162 27.56 -38.03 -28.65
C TYR A 162 27.43 -38.93 -27.40
N ASN A 163 27.32 -40.24 -27.61
CA ASN A 163 27.25 -41.28 -26.58
C ASN A 163 28.47 -42.22 -26.63
N THR A 164 28.68 -43.00 -25.57
CA THR A 164 29.74 -44.02 -25.41
C THR A 164 29.54 -45.27 -26.29
N PRO A 165 30.64 -45.93 -26.70
CA PRO A 165 30.69 -47.36 -27.01
C PRO A 165 31.34 -48.18 -25.87
N ALA A 166 31.22 -49.52 -25.90
CA ALA A 166 31.75 -50.44 -24.89
C ALA A 166 32.36 -51.72 -25.51
N ALA A 167 33.23 -52.41 -24.77
CA ALA A 167 33.78 -53.74 -25.08
C ALA A 167 34.02 -54.55 -23.79
N VAL A 168 34.00 -55.90 -23.85
CA VAL A 168 33.65 -56.78 -22.71
C VAL A 168 34.35 -58.16 -22.77
N LYS A 169 34.45 -58.84 -21.61
CA LYS A 169 34.78 -60.28 -21.34
C LYS A 169 36.27 -60.69 -21.38
N PRO A 170 36.66 -61.85 -20.77
CA PRO A 170 35.83 -62.91 -20.17
C PRO A 170 36.04 -63.25 -18.68
N THR A 171 35.07 -64.00 -18.11
CA THR A 171 35.08 -64.65 -16.79
C THR A 171 35.60 -66.09 -16.89
N PRO A 172 35.95 -66.76 -15.76
CA PRO A 172 34.99 -67.73 -15.19
C PRO A 172 34.89 -67.71 -13.64
N ALA A 173 33.99 -68.52 -13.10
CA ALA A 173 33.67 -68.72 -11.66
C ALA A 173 33.49 -70.25 -11.40
N PRO A 174 32.97 -70.77 -10.26
CA PRO A 174 32.69 -70.17 -8.93
C PRO A 174 33.21 -71.01 -7.73
N SER A 175 33.09 -70.53 -6.48
CA SER A 175 32.64 -71.35 -5.31
C SER A 175 32.37 -70.55 -4.02
N GLU A 176 31.82 -71.25 -3.03
CA GLU A 176 31.11 -70.92 -1.78
C GLU A 176 31.70 -70.01 -0.68
N LYS A 177 30.76 -69.46 0.14
CA LYS A 177 30.74 -69.29 1.61
C LYS A 177 31.99 -68.83 2.39
N VAL A 178 31.84 -67.79 3.21
CA VAL A 178 31.66 -67.87 4.70
C VAL A 178 31.36 -66.46 5.28
N SER A 179 30.81 -66.41 6.50
CA SER A 179 30.30 -65.21 7.18
C SER A 179 31.35 -64.33 7.89
N ASN A 180 31.00 -63.04 8.05
CA ASN A 180 31.37 -62.14 9.16
C ASN A 180 32.85 -61.99 9.57
N LEU A 181 33.44 -60.83 9.25
CA LEU A 181 33.98 -59.91 10.28
C LEU A 181 34.11 -58.48 9.69
N ALA A 182 34.06 -57.45 10.53
CA ALA A 182 34.00 -56.05 10.07
C ALA A 182 35.37 -55.34 10.11
N PRO A 183 35.81 -54.69 9.01
CA PRO A 183 36.99 -53.81 9.01
C PRO A 183 36.60 -52.35 9.30
N ARG A 184 36.91 -51.92 10.52
CA ARG A 184 37.23 -50.54 10.96
C ARG A 184 37.40 -49.51 9.82
N LYS A 185 36.47 -48.55 9.70
CA LYS A 185 36.73 -47.32 8.94
C LYS A 185 37.68 -46.40 9.72
N ILE A 186 38.45 -45.61 8.99
CA ILE A 186 39.46 -44.69 9.51
C ILE A 186 38.77 -43.40 9.97
N ASP A 187 39.13 -42.93 11.16
CA ASP A 187 38.71 -41.63 11.67
C ASP A 187 39.33 -40.51 10.84
N ILE A 188 38.49 -39.67 10.24
CA ILE A 188 38.88 -38.35 9.74
C ILE A 188 38.27 -37.35 10.70
N GLU A 189 39.12 -36.61 11.42
CA GLU A 189 38.68 -35.68 12.45
C GLU A 189 37.73 -34.62 11.88
N THR A 190 36.50 -34.58 12.42
CA THR A 190 35.57 -33.50 12.17
C THR A 190 36.21 -32.18 12.62
N PRO A 191 36.33 -31.15 11.75
CA PRO A 191 36.80 -29.85 12.16
C PRO A 191 35.92 -29.33 13.30
N LEU A 192 36.52 -29.13 14.48
CA LEU A 192 35.80 -28.87 15.73
C LEU A 192 34.81 -27.71 15.54
N GLU A 193 33.51 -28.00 15.60
CA GLU A 193 32.47 -26.96 15.48
C GLU A 193 32.56 -26.07 16.72
N LYS A 194 33.35 -25.00 16.60
CA LYS A 194 33.49 -23.99 17.66
C LYS A 194 32.11 -23.48 18.01
N SER A 195 31.67 -23.79 19.22
CA SER A 195 30.45 -23.28 19.82
C SER A 195 30.57 -21.77 19.99
N VAL A 196 30.26 -21.04 18.92
CA VAL A 196 30.30 -19.57 18.87
C VAL A 196 29.49 -19.05 20.04
N ALA A 197 30.16 -18.36 20.97
CA ALA A 197 29.54 -17.86 22.18
C ALA A 197 28.26 -17.08 21.83
N PRO A 198 27.16 -17.21 22.60
CA PRO A 198 25.86 -16.69 22.19
C PRO A 198 25.90 -15.20 21.81
N GLU A 199 26.69 -14.40 22.55
CA GLU A 199 26.99 -13.00 22.24
C GLU A 199 27.66 -12.79 20.87
N GLN A 200 28.66 -13.59 20.51
CA GLN A 200 29.33 -13.48 19.20
C GLN A 200 28.33 -13.79 18.07
N SER A 201 27.46 -14.79 18.24
CA SER A 201 26.38 -15.07 17.28
C SER A 201 25.40 -13.90 17.15
N GLU A 202 25.14 -13.19 18.25
CA GLU A 202 24.23 -12.05 18.29
C GLU A 202 24.88 -10.80 17.68
N GLN A 203 26.18 -10.57 17.92
CA GLN A 203 26.97 -9.51 17.30
C GLN A 203 27.08 -9.68 15.77
N VAL A 204 27.28 -10.92 15.29
CA VAL A 204 27.26 -11.23 13.85
C VAL A 204 25.88 -10.93 13.26
N LYS A 205 24.79 -11.34 13.90
CA LYS A 205 23.41 -11.02 13.46
C LYS A 205 23.12 -9.52 13.49
N LYS A 206 23.64 -8.78 14.49
CA LYS A 206 23.55 -7.30 14.57
C LYS A 206 24.33 -6.63 13.43
N ARG A 207 25.55 -7.08 13.12
CA ARG A 207 26.33 -6.58 11.97
C ARG A 207 25.67 -6.90 10.63
N GLN A 208 25.18 -8.14 10.45
CA GLN A 208 24.51 -8.56 9.23
C GLN A 208 23.22 -7.78 8.98
N SER A 209 22.36 -7.64 9.99
CA SER A 209 21.12 -6.84 9.88
C SER A 209 21.39 -5.34 9.70
N PHE A 210 22.49 -4.80 10.24
CA PHE A 210 22.95 -3.44 9.93
C PHE A 210 23.38 -3.32 8.46
N LEU A 211 24.23 -4.24 7.96
CA LEU A 211 24.67 -4.26 6.56
C LEU A 211 23.50 -4.38 5.59
N THR A 212 22.55 -5.30 5.83
CA THR A 212 21.32 -5.43 5.03
C THR A 212 20.53 -4.11 5.01
N ARG A 213 20.34 -3.46 6.17
CA ARG A 213 19.62 -2.18 6.26
C ARG A 213 20.35 -1.05 5.55
N THR A 214 21.67 -0.96 5.65
CA THR A 214 22.46 0.05 4.94
C THR A 214 22.37 -0.16 3.42
N LEU A 215 22.57 -1.40 2.94
CA LEU A 215 22.47 -1.75 1.53
C LEU A 215 21.08 -1.45 0.95
N TRP A 216 20.00 -1.91 1.58
CA TRP A 216 18.64 -1.62 1.12
C TRP A 216 18.28 -0.13 1.20
N THR A 217 18.89 0.64 2.11
CA THR A 217 18.72 2.11 2.13
C THR A 217 19.33 2.75 0.89
N PHE A 218 20.56 2.37 0.50
CA PHE A 218 21.17 2.86 -0.74
C PHE A 218 20.41 2.43 -2.00
N ILE A 219 19.91 1.18 -2.05
CA ILE A 219 19.09 0.68 -3.15
C ILE A 219 17.78 1.50 -3.27
N MET A 220 17.09 1.79 -2.17
CA MET A 220 15.87 2.60 -2.19
C MET A 220 16.13 4.04 -2.59
N ILE A 221 17.19 4.68 -2.07
CA ILE A 221 17.54 6.07 -2.42
C ILE A 221 17.95 6.16 -3.90
N GLY A 222 18.81 5.25 -4.38
CA GLY A 222 19.22 5.20 -5.78
C GLY A 222 18.06 4.92 -6.73
N GLY A 223 17.18 3.96 -6.38
CA GLY A 223 15.97 3.67 -7.14
C GLY A 223 14.97 4.83 -7.17
N PHE A 224 14.77 5.53 -6.06
CA PHE A 224 13.94 6.73 -6.00
C PHE A 224 14.50 7.85 -6.90
N ILE A 225 15.80 8.13 -6.80
CA ILE A 225 16.44 9.18 -7.62
C ILE A 225 16.39 8.81 -9.10
N PHE A 226 16.61 7.54 -9.45
CA PHE A 226 16.48 7.04 -10.82
C PHE A 226 15.06 7.26 -11.38
N LEU A 227 14.02 6.92 -10.63
CA LEU A 227 12.63 7.14 -11.04
C LEU A 227 12.30 8.64 -11.13
N LEU A 228 12.84 9.47 -10.23
CA LEU A 228 12.67 10.92 -10.24
C LEU A 228 13.33 11.58 -11.47
N LEU A 229 14.43 11.02 -11.98
CA LEU A 229 15.10 11.48 -13.21
C LEU A 229 14.45 10.92 -14.49
N MET A 230 13.81 9.76 -14.42
CA MET A 230 13.12 9.13 -15.56
C MET A 230 11.78 9.78 -15.93
N GLY A 231 11.16 10.53 -15.02
CA GLY A 231 10.01 11.38 -15.36
C GLY A 231 8.80 11.23 -14.44
N HIS A 232 7.89 12.18 -14.58
CA HIS A 232 6.56 12.17 -13.98
C HIS A 232 5.84 10.80 -13.99
N PRO A 233 5.73 10.03 -15.11
CA PRO A 233 4.96 8.79 -15.11
C PRO A 233 5.60 7.70 -14.24
N TYR A 234 6.94 7.66 -14.13
CA TYR A 234 7.66 6.71 -13.28
C TYR A 234 7.41 7.00 -11.79
N MET A 235 7.28 8.27 -11.42
CA MET A 235 6.91 8.68 -10.06
C MET A 235 5.44 8.36 -9.74
N ILE A 236 4.53 8.48 -10.71
CA ILE A 236 3.13 8.05 -10.56
C ILE A 236 3.07 6.52 -10.35
N VAL A 237 3.81 5.73 -11.15
CA VAL A 237 3.92 4.27 -10.98
C VAL A 237 4.50 3.90 -9.61
N LEU A 238 5.50 4.64 -9.11
CA LEU A 238 6.05 4.44 -7.76
C LEU A 238 4.99 4.68 -6.68
N VAL A 239 4.20 5.76 -6.76
CA VAL A 239 3.12 6.03 -5.81
C VAL A 239 2.04 4.95 -5.87
N MET A 240 1.65 4.49 -7.06
CA MET A 240 0.71 3.38 -7.26
C MET A 240 1.23 2.06 -6.66
N LEU A 241 2.52 1.76 -6.79
CA LEU A 241 3.17 0.61 -6.15
C LEU A 241 3.11 0.73 -4.62
N CYS A 242 3.51 1.88 -4.07
CA CYS A 242 3.49 2.15 -2.63
C CYS A 242 2.06 2.05 -2.06
N GLN A 243 1.07 2.66 -2.71
CA GLN A 243 -0.35 2.56 -2.38
C GLN A 243 -0.81 1.10 -2.34
N THR A 244 -0.45 0.30 -3.34
CA THR A 244 -0.82 -1.12 -3.44
C THR A 244 -0.18 -1.96 -2.34
N LEU A 245 1.08 -1.70 -1.99
CA LEU A 245 1.79 -2.37 -0.89
C LEU A 245 1.18 -2.03 0.48
N VAL A 246 0.87 -0.75 0.74
CA VAL A 246 0.20 -0.31 1.97
C VAL A 246 -1.21 -0.90 2.08
N TYR A 247 -2.01 -0.82 1.00
CA TYR A 247 -3.35 -1.42 0.96
C TYR A 247 -3.33 -2.92 1.27
N ARG A 248 -2.36 -3.65 0.70
CA ARG A 248 -2.14 -5.07 0.98
C ARG A 248 -1.76 -5.33 2.43
N GLU A 249 -0.89 -4.53 3.04
CA GLU A 249 -0.52 -4.68 4.46
C GLU A 249 -1.72 -4.46 5.39
N VAL A 250 -2.41 -3.32 5.24
CA VAL A 250 -3.54 -2.94 6.09
C VAL A 250 -4.71 -3.93 5.96
N THR A 251 -5.09 -4.32 4.73
CA THR A 251 -6.14 -5.34 4.53
C THR A 251 -5.72 -6.75 4.98
N SER A 252 -4.42 -7.08 4.93
CA SER A 252 -3.91 -8.36 5.42
C SER A 252 -4.12 -8.49 6.94
N LEU A 253 -3.82 -7.46 7.73
CA LEU A 253 -3.98 -7.46 9.19
C LEU A 253 -5.41 -7.80 9.63
N PHE A 254 -6.42 -7.14 9.03
CA PHE A 254 -7.82 -7.45 9.31
C PHE A 254 -8.24 -8.85 8.84
N SER A 255 -7.56 -9.41 7.84
CA SER A 255 -7.77 -10.80 7.41
C SER A 255 -7.09 -11.84 8.31
N LEU A 256 -6.05 -11.45 9.06
CA LEU A 256 -5.31 -12.32 9.99
C LEU A 256 -6.03 -12.49 11.32
N ARG A 257 -6.54 -11.40 11.93
CA ARG A 257 -7.33 -11.46 13.18
C ARG A 257 -8.64 -12.27 13.04
N ARG A 258 -9.05 -12.62 11.82
CA ARG A 258 -10.12 -13.61 11.55
C ARG A 258 -9.74 -15.04 11.99
N LYS A 259 -8.45 -15.34 12.15
CA LYS A 259 -7.95 -16.69 12.46
C LYS A 259 -7.75 -16.95 13.96
N ASP A 260 -7.33 -15.94 14.72
CA ASP A 260 -6.93 -16.12 16.11
C ASP A 260 -8.12 -16.14 17.10
N VAL A 261 -9.34 -15.87 16.62
CA VAL A 261 -10.58 -15.89 17.41
C VAL A 261 -11.34 -17.21 17.21
N GLY A 262 -10.79 -18.30 17.76
CA GLY A 262 -11.59 -19.39 18.33
C GLY A 262 -12.31 -20.41 17.43
N ASP A 263 -11.95 -20.59 16.15
CA ASP A 263 -12.47 -21.71 15.32
C ASP A 263 -11.34 -22.45 14.59
N ASP A 264 -10.57 -23.25 15.35
CA ASP A 264 -9.37 -23.94 14.84
C ASP A 264 -9.67 -25.34 14.26
N GLN A 265 -10.94 -25.66 13.93
CA GLN A 265 -11.31 -26.92 13.27
C GLN A 265 -12.15 -26.76 11.98
N ASN A 266 -13.02 -25.74 11.85
CA ASN A 266 -13.81 -25.52 10.62
C ASN A 266 -13.26 -24.44 9.66
N ALA A 267 -12.17 -23.75 10.02
CA ALA A 267 -11.55 -22.66 9.23
C ALA A 267 -10.97 -23.03 7.84
N ARG A 268 -11.28 -24.20 7.27
CA ARG A 268 -11.06 -24.50 5.84
C ARG A 268 -12.00 -23.72 4.91
N GLY A 269 -13.11 -23.18 5.42
CA GLY A 269 -14.03 -22.28 4.72
C GLY A 269 -13.46 -20.89 4.40
N ARG A 270 -12.26 -20.81 3.78
CA ARG A 270 -11.68 -19.54 3.32
C ARG A 270 -12.50 -18.99 2.16
N ASP A 271 -13.52 -18.20 2.46
CA ASP A 271 -14.35 -17.50 1.48
C ASP A 271 -13.48 -16.69 0.49
N PRO A 272 -13.34 -17.13 -0.78
CA PRO A 272 -12.45 -16.47 -1.74
C PRO A 272 -13.03 -15.15 -2.21
N TRP A 273 -14.37 -15.09 -2.30
CA TRP A 273 -15.14 -13.93 -2.72
C TRP A 273 -14.82 -12.70 -1.86
N SER A 274 -14.80 -12.85 -0.53
CA SER A 274 -14.36 -11.83 0.44
C SER A 274 -12.94 -11.30 0.19
N LYS A 275 -12.07 -11.96 -0.58
CA LYS A 275 -10.76 -11.43 -0.98
C LYS A 275 -10.79 -10.80 -2.38
N THR A 276 -11.45 -11.45 -3.34
CA THR A 276 -11.65 -10.91 -4.70
C THR A 276 -12.35 -9.56 -4.65
N LEU A 277 -13.40 -9.45 -3.83
CA LEU A 277 -14.21 -8.25 -3.68
C LEU A 277 -13.45 -7.06 -3.08
N ASN A 278 -12.51 -7.30 -2.15
CA ASN A 278 -11.64 -6.25 -1.62
C ASN A 278 -10.73 -5.67 -2.71
N TRP A 279 -10.16 -6.52 -3.57
CA TRP A 279 -9.35 -6.08 -4.71
C TRP A 279 -10.20 -5.46 -5.83
N TYR A 280 -11.46 -5.89 -5.98
CA TYR A 280 -12.43 -5.24 -6.87
C TYR A 280 -12.70 -3.79 -6.47
N PHE A 281 -13.08 -3.54 -5.20
CA PHE A 281 -13.29 -2.16 -4.74
C PHE A 281 -12.01 -1.31 -4.86
N PHE A 282 -10.83 -1.88 -4.57
CA PHE A 282 -9.55 -1.20 -4.83
C PHE A 282 -9.39 -0.81 -6.31
N ALA A 283 -9.61 -1.74 -7.25
CA ALA A 283 -9.52 -1.46 -8.68
C ALA A 283 -10.53 -0.38 -9.13
N VAL A 284 -11.77 -0.43 -8.65
CA VAL A 284 -12.82 0.54 -8.99
C VAL A 284 -12.54 1.94 -8.43
N THR A 285 -12.09 2.05 -7.17
CA THR A 285 -11.70 3.36 -6.59
C THR A 285 -10.47 3.94 -7.30
N ASN A 286 -9.51 3.11 -7.69
CA ASN A 286 -8.37 3.54 -8.51
C ASN A 286 -8.83 4.02 -9.90
N TYR A 287 -9.67 3.23 -10.59
CA TYR A 287 -10.23 3.58 -11.89
C TYR A 287 -10.92 4.95 -11.84
N PHE A 288 -11.82 5.17 -10.89
CA PHE A 288 -12.54 6.43 -10.72
C PHE A 288 -11.58 7.62 -10.55
N LEU A 289 -10.71 7.57 -9.54
CA LEU A 289 -9.86 8.71 -9.14
C LEU A 289 -8.76 9.01 -10.17
N TYR A 290 -8.03 8.01 -10.63
CA TYR A 290 -6.94 8.22 -11.59
C TYR A 290 -7.47 8.45 -13.00
N GLY A 291 -8.67 7.94 -13.34
CA GLY A 291 -9.36 8.30 -14.58
C GLY A 291 -9.70 9.78 -14.65
N GLU A 292 -10.26 10.38 -13.59
CA GLU A 292 -10.51 11.84 -13.53
C GLU A 292 -9.21 12.64 -13.69
N SER A 293 -8.12 12.25 -13.02
CA SER A 293 -6.80 12.89 -13.22
C SER A 293 -6.35 12.80 -14.69
N ILE A 294 -6.39 11.62 -15.31
CA ILE A 294 -5.93 11.42 -16.69
C ILE A 294 -6.78 12.24 -17.67
N ILE A 295 -8.11 12.26 -17.50
CA ILE A 295 -9.03 13.05 -18.33
C ILE A 295 -8.76 14.56 -18.19
N TYR A 296 -8.41 15.04 -16.99
CA TYR A 296 -8.12 16.45 -16.73
C TYR A 296 -6.81 16.92 -17.40
N TYR A 297 -5.67 16.27 -17.09
CA TYR A 297 -4.37 16.70 -17.59
C TYR A 297 -4.18 16.35 -19.08
N PHE A 298 -4.54 15.14 -19.50
CA PHE A 298 -4.35 14.67 -20.89
C PHE A 298 -5.54 14.93 -21.81
N LYS A 299 -6.42 15.89 -21.47
CA LYS A 299 -7.64 16.21 -22.22
C LYS A 299 -7.43 16.28 -23.74
N HIS A 300 -6.33 16.89 -24.20
CA HIS A 300 -6.03 17.03 -25.63
C HIS A 300 -5.73 15.69 -26.32
N VAL A 301 -5.07 14.76 -25.62
CA VAL A 301 -4.81 13.40 -26.12
C VAL A 301 -6.11 12.58 -26.05
N VAL A 302 -6.79 12.63 -24.91
CA VAL A 302 -8.01 11.86 -24.62
C VAL A 302 -9.15 12.21 -25.58
N PHE A 303 -9.38 13.49 -25.88
CA PHE A 303 -10.43 13.90 -26.81
C PHE A 303 -10.04 13.79 -28.30
N SER A 304 -8.79 13.46 -28.63
CA SER A 304 -8.35 13.28 -30.03
C SER A 304 -8.78 11.94 -30.64
N ASN A 305 -9.12 10.95 -29.81
CA ASN A 305 -9.48 9.59 -30.24
C ASN A 305 -10.91 9.25 -29.80
N VAL A 306 -11.78 8.86 -30.75
CA VAL A 306 -13.20 8.55 -30.51
C VAL A 306 -13.42 7.53 -29.37
N GLN A 307 -12.56 6.52 -29.25
CA GLN A 307 -12.66 5.51 -28.20
C GLN A 307 -12.30 6.07 -26.81
N LEU A 308 -11.32 6.97 -26.74
CA LEU A 308 -10.93 7.66 -25.50
C LEU A 308 -11.92 8.77 -25.12
N THR A 309 -12.52 9.46 -26.11
CA THR A 309 -13.65 10.38 -25.90
C THR A 309 -14.87 9.67 -25.31
N LEU A 310 -15.22 8.49 -25.83
CA LEU A 310 -16.32 7.68 -25.29
C LEU A 310 -16.05 7.24 -23.84
N PHE A 311 -14.82 6.81 -23.55
CA PHE A 311 -14.36 6.52 -22.19
C PHE A 311 -14.50 7.74 -21.27
N ALA A 312 -13.97 8.89 -21.67
CA ALA A 312 -13.89 10.08 -20.83
C ALA A 312 -15.27 10.69 -20.53
N THR A 313 -16.14 10.77 -21.53
CA THR A 313 -17.50 11.30 -21.39
C THR A 313 -18.38 10.45 -20.47
N ASN A 314 -18.18 9.13 -20.47
CA ASN A 314 -18.96 8.19 -19.65
C ASN A 314 -18.27 7.79 -18.33
N HIS A 315 -17.03 8.23 -18.09
CA HIS A 315 -16.16 7.76 -17.00
C HIS A 315 -16.83 7.75 -15.63
N ARG A 316 -17.53 8.83 -15.28
CA ARG A 316 -18.25 8.97 -13.99
C ARG A 316 -19.40 7.98 -13.85
N PHE A 317 -20.18 7.77 -14.92
CA PHE A 317 -21.28 6.83 -14.94
C PHE A 317 -20.77 5.39 -14.86
N VAL A 318 -19.77 5.02 -15.67
CA VAL A 318 -19.12 3.71 -15.63
C VAL A 318 -18.51 3.42 -14.25
N SER A 319 -17.83 4.40 -13.64
CA SER A 319 -17.30 4.28 -12.28
C SER A 319 -18.39 3.99 -11.24
N PHE A 320 -19.53 4.68 -11.33
CA PHE A 320 -20.68 4.47 -10.47
C PHE A 320 -21.33 3.09 -10.69
N THR A 321 -21.53 2.66 -11.95
CA THR A 321 -22.04 1.33 -12.28
C THR A 321 -21.13 0.22 -11.76
N LEU A 322 -19.80 0.36 -11.91
CA LEU A 322 -18.83 -0.59 -11.34
C LEU A 322 -18.91 -0.64 -9.81
N TYR A 323 -19.02 0.50 -9.13
CA TYR A 323 -19.21 0.52 -7.68
C TYR A 323 -20.52 -0.18 -7.26
N LEU A 324 -21.62 0.04 -7.97
CA LEU A 324 -22.90 -0.65 -7.73
C LEU A 324 -22.80 -2.17 -7.97
N ILE A 325 -22.09 -2.63 -9.01
CA ILE A 325 -21.84 -4.06 -9.25
C ILE A 325 -21.08 -4.66 -8.06
N GLY A 326 -20.06 -3.98 -7.54
CA GLY A 326 -19.34 -4.38 -6.33
C GLY A 326 -20.23 -4.41 -5.09
N PHE A 327 -21.11 -3.41 -4.92
CA PHE A 327 -22.04 -3.34 -3.79
C PHE A 327 -23.09 -4.45 -3.83
N VAL A 328 -23.71 -4.71 -4.99
CA VAL A 328 -24.63 -5.84 -5.17
C VAL A 328 -23.89 -7.17 -4.96
N GLY A 329 -22.67 -7.31 -5.49
CA GLY A 329 -21.80 -8.46 -5.25
C GLY A 329 -21.38 -8.65 -3.78
N PHE A 330 -21.37 -7.59 -2.96
CA PHE A 330 -21.25 -7.69 -1.51
C PHE A 330 -22.53 -8.22 -0.88
N VAL A 331 -23.69 -7.62 -1.19
CA VAL A 331 -24.99 -7.99 -0.61
C VAL A 331 -25.35 -9.45 -0.92
N LEU A 332 -25.15 -9.89 -2.16
CA LEU A 332 -25.35 -11.29 -2.58
C LEU A 332 -24.39 -12.29 -1.91
N SER A 333 -23.30 -11.82 -1.31
CA SER A 333 -22.34 -12.68 -0.59
C SER A 333 -22.64 -12.83 0.91
N LEU A 334 -23.63 -12.12 1.45
CA LEU A 334 -23.92 -12.09 2.88
C LEU A 334 -24.39 -13.47 3.38
N LYS A 335 -23.69 -14.00 4.38
CA LYS A 335 -23.95 -15.31 5.00
C LYS A 335 -24.36 -15.10 6.44
N ARG A 336 -25.53 -15.62 6.85
CA ARG A 336 -26.18 -15.32 8.15
C ARG A 336 -25.26 -15.50 9.37
N GLY A 337 -24.39 -16.52 9.38
CA GLY A 337 -23.41 -16.75 10.45
C GLY A 337 -22.21 -15.79 10.50
N TYR A 338 -21.92 -15.07 9.41
CA TYR A 338 -20.72 -14.23 9.26
C TYR A 338 -21.01 -12.73 9.13
N LEU A 339 -22.28 -12.30 9.22
CA LEU A 339 -22.74 -10.92 8.99
C LEU A 339 -21.87 -9.85 9.69
N LYS A 340 -21.63 -9.98 11.01
CA LYS A 340 -20.79 -9.03 11.77
C LYS A 340 -19.36 -8.93 11.20
N GLN A 341 -18.79 -10.04 10.73
CA GLN A 341 -17.45 -10.07 10.14
C GLN A 341 -17.44 -9.49 8.72
N GLN A 342 -18.48 -9.73 7.92
CA GLN A 342 -18.60 -9.22 6.56
C GLN A 342 -18.82 -7.70 6.53
N PHE A 343 -19.75 -7.17 7.34
CA PHE A 343 -19.94 -5.72 7.49
C PHE A 343 -18.72 -5.04 8.12
N GLY A 344 -18.08 -5.68 9.10
CA GLY A 344 -16.82 -5.19 9.66
C GLY A 344 -15.72 -5.08 8.61
N LEU A 345 -15.51 -6.11 7.79
CA LEU A 345 -14.55 -6.07 6.68
C LEU A 345 -14.90 -5.00 5.65
N PHE A 346 -16.18 -4.90 5.25
CA PHE A 346 -16.64 -3.91 4.28
C PHE A 346 -16.35 -2.48 4.74
N CYS A 347 -16.62 -2.18 6.02
CA CYS A 347 -16.27 -0.90 6.65
C CYS A 347 -14.76 -0.66 6.63
N TRP A 348 -13.95 -1.63 7.09
CA TRP A 348 -12.48 -1.50 7.08
C TRP A 348 -11.91 -1.31 5.68
N VAL A 349 -12.45 -1.99 4.66
CA VAL A 349 -12.04 -1.81 3.26
C VAL A 349 -12.33 -0.39 2.80
N HIS A 350 -13.55 0.13 2.99
CA HIS A 350 -13.89 1.48 2.55
C HIS A 350 -13.12 2.56 3.31
N MET A 351 -12.88 2.40 4.61
CA MET A 351 -11.99 3.27 5.37
C MET A 351 -10.53 3.20 4.89
N THR A 352 -10.05 2.02 4.51
CA THR A 352 -8.70 1.84 3.94
C THR A 352 -8.59 2.53 2.57
N LEU A 353 -9.61 2.40 1.72
CA LEU A 353 -9.67 3.06 0.40
C LEU A 353 -9.70 4.59 0.53
N LEU A 354 -10.53 5.11 1.44
CA LEU A 354 -10.61 6.54 1.76
C LEU A 354 -9.27 7.10 2.24
N LEU A 355 -8.60 6.42 3.18
CA LEU A 355 -7.35 6.94 3.78
C LEU A 355 -6.12 6.77 2.90
N ILE A 356 -6.04 5.73 2.05
CA ILE A 356 -4.84 5.41 1.27
C ILE A 356 -4.97 5.78 -0.21
N VAL A 357 -6.09 5.46 -0.87
CA VAL A 357 -6.23 5.69 -2.32
C VAL A 357 -6.51 7.16 -2.62
N VAL A 358 -7.37 7.84 -1.84
CA VAL A 358 -7.62 9.30 -2.01
C VAL A 358 -6.36 10.11 -1.71
N SER A 359 -5.64 9.77 -0.64
CA SER A 359 -4.35 10.41 -0.31
C SER A 359 -3.29 10.21 -1.40
N SER A 360 -3.25 9.02 -2.01
CA SER A 360 -2.33 8.72 -3.12
C SER A 360 -2.73 9.44 -4.41
N HIS A 361 -4.02 9.58 -4.70
CA HIS A 361 -4.53 10.38 -5.81
C HIS A 361 -4.13 11.86 -5.66
N PHE A 362 -4.21 12.44 -4.46
CA PHE A 362 -3.70 13.78 -4.19
C PHE A 362 -2.18 13.89 -4.36
N ILE A 363 -1.41 12.88 -3.94
CA ILE A 363 0.04 12.81 -4.21
C ILE A 363 0.33 12.78 -5.73
N VAL A 364 -0.43 12.01 -6.50
CA VAL A 364 -0.29 11.95 -7.97
C VAL A 364 -0.71 13.26 -8.64
N ASN A 365 -1.74 13.93 -8.16
CA ASN A 365 -2.09 15.26 -8.65
C ASN A 365 -0.99 16.29 -8.35
N ASN A 366 -0.31 16.22 -7.19
CA ASN A 366 0.87 17.05 -6.92
C ASN A 366 2.00 16.77 -7.92
N ILE A 367 2.24 15.50 -8.27
CA ILE A 367 3.21 15.14 -9.31
C ILE A 367 2.81 15.77 -10.66
N LEU A 368 1.54 15.68 -11.05
CA LEU A 368 1.03 16.18 -12.33
C LEU A 368 1.09 17.72 -12.46
N GLU A 369 0.99 18.45 -11.35
CA GLU A 369 1.21 19.91 -11.28
C GLU A 369 2.71 20.31 -11.30
N GLY A 370 3.62 19.32 -11.20
CA GLY A 370 5.07 19.50 -11.28
C GLY A 370 5.80 18.79 -10.13
N LEU A 371 6.89 18.05 -10.45
CA LEU A 371 7.63 17.22 -9.50
C LEU A 371 8.02 17.91 -8.18
N ILE A 372 8.23 19.23 -8.17
CA ILE A 372 8.58 20.00 -6.96
C ILE A 372 7.52 19.91 -5.85
N TRP A 373 6.23 19.83 -6.21
CA TRP A 373 5.11 19.68 -5.26
C TRP A 373 5.02 18.27 -4.66
N PHE A 374 5.74 17.30 -5.22
CA PHE A 374 5.96 16.01 -4.58
C PHE A 374 7.28 15.97 -3.83
N TRP A 375 8.38 16.28 -4.53
CA TRP A 375 9.75 16.10 -4.08
C TRP A 375 10.09 16.91 -2.83
N VAL A 376 9.79 18.22 -2.84
CA VAL A 376 10.15 19.08 -1.71
C VAL A 376 9.32 18.69 -0.47
N PRO A 377 7.97 18.64 -0.50
CA PRO A 377 7.16 18.15 0.61
C PRO A 377 7.55 16.77 1.17
N ALA A 378 7.83 15.79 0.31
CA ALA A 378 8.27 14.46 0.76
C ALA A 378 9.64 14.52 1.47
N SER A 379 10.56 15.35 0.97
CA SER A 379 11.86 15.58 1.58
C SER A 379 11.78 16.34 2.91
N LEU A 380 10.81 17.23 3.10
CA LEU A 380 10.58 17.92 4.38
C LEU A 380 10.22 16.93 5.50
N VAL A 381 9.37 15.93 5.22
CA VAL A 381 9.02 14.88 6.18
C VAL A 381 10.21 13.99 6.51
N ILE A 382 11.00 13.59 5.51
CA ILE A 382 12.23 12.80 5.70
C ILE A 382 13.25 13.57 6.54
N CYS A 383 13.46 14.85 6.22
CA CYS A 383 14.27 15.78 6.99
C CYS A 383 13.78 15.86 8.45
N ASN A 384 12.47 15.98 8.67
CA ASN A 384 11.89 16.09 10.00
C ASN A 384 12.16 14.85 10.87
N ASP A 385 11.88 13.64 10.39
CA ASP A 385 12.16 12.41 11.14
C ASP A 385 13.66 12.23 11.41
N VAL A 386 14.55 12.62 10.49
CA VAL A 386 16.01 12.58 10.68
C VAL A 386 16.46 13.56 11.77
N PHE A 387 16.05 14.84 11.71
CA PHE A 387 16.44 15.80 12.73
C PHE A 387 15.77 15.56 14.08
N ALA A 388 14.53 15.04 14.11
CA ALA A 388 13.87 14.62 15.35
C ALA A 388 14.63 13.49 16.05
N TYR A 389 15.23 12.57 15.27
CA TYR A 389 16.11 11.54 15.79
C TYR A 389 17.47 12.11 16.28
N VAL A 390 18.10 13.00 15.51
CA VAL A 390 19.39 13.61 15.89
C VAL A 390 19.27 14.44 17.16
N TRP A 391 18.39 15.44 17.19
CA TRP A 391 18.13 16.27 18.38
C TRP A 391 17.57 15.45 19.55
N GLY A 392 16.76 14.43 19.24
CA GLY A 392 16.21 13.51 20.22
C GLY A 392 17.23 12.62 20.93
N ILE A 393 18.41 12.40 20.34
CA ILE A 393 19.53 11.69 20.98
C ILE A 393 20.51 12.65 21.65
N THR A 394 20.80 13.81 21.05
CA THR A 394 21.82 14.74 21.58
C THR A 394 21.32 15.60 22.75
N VAL A 395 20.05 16.01 22.72
CA VAL A 395 19.45 16.93 23.72
C VAL A 395 18.20 16.33 24.38
N GLY A 396 17.57 15.34 23.76
CA GLY A 396 16.33 14.71 24.21
C GLY A 396 16.36 14.17 25.65
N ARG A 397 15.40 14.61 26.46
CA ARG A 397 15.22 14.19 27.87
C ARG A 397 13.76 13.96 28.25
N THR A 398 12.83 14.77 27.72
CA THR A 398 11.41 14.68 28.04
C THR A 398 10.65 13.91 26.96
N PRO A 399 9.91 12.83 27.30
CA PRO A 399 9.15 12.05 26.32
C PRO A 399 7.90 12.82 25.87
N LEU A 400 7.69 12.92 24.56
CA LEU A 400 6.62 13.73 23.95
C LEU A 400 5.21 13.13 24.12
N ILE A 401 5.09 11.81 24.11
CA ILE A 401 3.80 11.11 24.30
C ILE A 401 4.01 9.73 24.92
N LYS A 402 3.18 9.36 25.91
CA LYS A 402 3.24 8.06 26.62
C LYS A 402 3.20 6.85 25.66
N LEU A 403 2.48 7.00 24.54
CA LEU A 403 2.32 6.01 23.48
C LEU A 403 3.60 5.74 22.66
N SER A 404 4.54 6.70 22.64
CA SER A 404 5.80 6.62 21.89
C SER A 404 6.96 7.18 22.73
N PRO A 405 7.38 6.47 23.80
CA PRO A 405 8.33 6.98 24.80
C PRO A 405 9.77 7.16 24.28
N LYS A 406 10.00 6.99 22.97
CA LYS A 406 11.27 7.25 22.27
C LYS A 406 11.28 8.57 21.48
N LYS A 407 10.13 9.19 21.23
CA LYS A 407 10.06 10.54 20.64
C LYS A 407 10.07 11.57 21.79
N THR A 408 10.93 12.57 21.71
CA THR A 408 11.17 13.56 22.77
C THR A 408 10.73 14.97 22.36
N VAL A 409 10.42 15.83 23.34
CA VAL A 409 9.98 17.21 23.09
C VAL A 409 11.12 18.05 22.52
N GLU A 410 12.34 17.89 23.04
CA GLU A 410 13.52 18.61 22.56
C GLU A 410 13.88 18.17 21.13
N GLY A 411 13.69 16.89 20.81
CA GLY A 411 13.83 16.36 19.46
C GLY A 411 12.84 17.00 18.47
N PHE A 412 11.57 17.10 18.86
CA PHE A 412 10.51 17.71 18.05
C PHE A 412 10.75 19.21 17.79
N ILE A 413 11.17 19.97 18.82
CA ILE A 413 11.49 21.40 18.69
C ILE A 413 12.75 21.60 17.82
N GLY A 414 13.80 20.80 18.01
CA GLY A 414 15.00 20.85 17.17
C GLY A 414 14.70 20.52 15.70
N ALA A 415 13.83 19.53 15.46
CA ALA A 415 13.37 19.17 14.12
C ALA A 415 12.60 20.30 13.42
N PHE A 416 11.76 21.04 14.14
CA PHE A 416 10.99 22.18 13.60
C PHE A 416 11.90 23.24 12.96
N PHE A 417 12.84 23.79 13.72
CA PHE A 417 13.77 24.80 13.19
C PHE A 417 14.67 24.23 12.09
N SER A 418 15.13 22.98 12.24
CA SER A 418 15.95 22.31 11.20
C SER A 418 15.17 22.12 9.88
N THR A 419 13.88 21.79 9.96
CA THR A 419 13.01 21.56 8.79
C THR A 419 12.66 22.86 8.07
N ILE A 420 12.52 23.98 8.79
CA ILE A 420 12.34 25.31 8.19
C ILE A 420 13.60 25.74 7.43
N ILE A 421 14.77 25.64 8.06
CA ILE A 421 16.06 26.01 7.43
C ILE A 421 16.33 25.13 6.21
N PHE A 422 16.18 23.81 6.34
CA PHE A 422 16.30 22.87 5.23
C PHE A 422 15.30 23.18 4.12
N GLY A 423 14.02 23.38 4.44
CA GLY A 423 12.97 23.63 3.46
C GLY A 423 13.20 24.89 2.64
N LEU A 424 13.59 26.00 3.29
CA LEU A 424 13.93 27.24 2.60
C LEU A 424 15.12 27.06 1.65
N LEU A 425 16.21 26.43 2.09
CA LEU A 425 17.41 26.20 1.26
C LEU A 425 17.12 25.22 0.11
N TRP A 426 16.50 24.08 0.41
CA TRP A 426 16.25 22.99 -0.52
C TRP A 426 15.22 23.37 -1.58
N GLY A 427 14.11 23.99 -1.19
CA GLY A 427 13.09 24.47 -2.14
C GLY A 427 13.60 25.63 -3.01
N THR A 428 14.33 26.59 -2.43
CA THR A 428 14.96 27.68 -3.22
C THR A 428 16.03 27.16 -4.18
N TYR A 429 16.65 26.01 -3.88
CA TYR A 429 17.52 25.31 -4.83
C TYR A 429 16.73 24.63 -5.95
N PHE A 430 15.74 23.79 -5.62
CA PHE A 430 15.02 22.99 -6.61
C PHE A 430 14.05 23.80 -7.51
N MET A 431 13.58 24.98 -7.09
CA MET A 431 12.77 25.86 -7.95
C MET A 431 13.52 26.47 -9.15
N ARG A 432 14.86 26.27 -9.25
CA ARG A 432 15.69 26.75 -10.38
C ARG A 432 15.70 25.81 -11.59
N PHE A 433 15.03 24.66 -11.52
CA PHE A 433 15.04 23.65 -12.58
C PHE A 433 13.63 23.52 -13.18
N ASP A 434 13.47 23.89 -14.45
CA ASP A 434 12.20 23.80 -15.18
C ASP A 434 11.58 22.39 -15.10
N TYR A 435 12.41 21.34 -15.21
CA TYR A 435 12.04 19.94 -14.98
C TYR A 435 11.32 19.64 -13.66
N MET A 436 11.56 20.44 -12.61
CA MET A 436 10.91 20.28 -11.31
C MET A 436 9.64 21.14 -11.19
N ILE A 437 9.60 22.33 -11.79
CA ILE A 437 8.50 23.29 -11.63
C ILE A 437 7.42 23.20 -12.72
N CYS A 438 7.70 22.58 -13.88
CA CYS A 438 6.77 22.47 -14.99
C CYS A 438 5.75 21.33 -14.79
N PRO A 439 4.45 21.56 -15.07
CA PRO A 439 3.42 20.53 -15.00
C PRO A 439 3.56 19.50 -16.13
N MET A 440 2.97 18.32 -15.92
CA MET A 440 3.04 17.20 -16.86
C MET A 440 2.09 17.38 -18.05
N ASN A 441 2.57 18.01 -19.12
CA ASN A 441 1.88 18.06 -20.41
C ASN A 441 2.15 16.80 -21.27
N ASP A 442 3.39 16.32 -21.27
CA ASP A 442 3.86 15.21 -22.10
C ASP A 442 4.35 14.02 -21.27
N LEU A 443 4.19 12.80 -21.82
CA LEU A 443 4.55 11.55 -21.16
C LEU A 443 6.02 11.13 -21.37
N GLY A 444 6.71 11.71 -22.36
CA GLY A 444 8.05 11.29 -22.78
C GLY A 444 9.22 12.10 -22.22
N VAL A 445 8.97 13.14 -21.40
CA VAL A 445 10.02 14.05 -20.92
C VAL A 445 10.73 13.53 -19.68
N THR A 446 12.05 13.45 -19.78
CA THR A 446 12.99 13.00 -18.73
C THR A 446 13.89 14.15 -18.29
N ALA A 447 14.61 13.99 -17.18
CA ALA A 447 15.59 14.98 -16.71
C ALA A 447 16.77 15.23 -17.68
N PHE A 448 16.92 14.39 -18.72
CA PHE A 448 17.99 14.47 -19.72
C PHE A 448 17.50 14.94 -21.11
N SER A 449 16.20 15.26 -21.24
CA SER A 449 15.56 15.57 -22.54
C SER A 449 15.88 16.96 -23.11
N GLY A 450 16.80 17.71 -22.51
CA GLY A 450 17.30 19.01 -22.99
C GLY A 450 16.31 20.16 -22.79
N ASP A 451 15.28 20.21 -23.63
CA ASP A 451 14.54 21.45 -23.96
C ASP A 451 13.14 21.53 -23.32
N LEU A 452 12.99 21.10 -22.05
CA LEU A 452 11.73 21.31 -21.33
C LEU A 452 11.65 22.73 -20.75
N HIS A 453 11.07 23.64 -21.52
CA HIS A 453 10.66 24.96 -21.03
C HIS A 453 9.13 25.08 -20.96
N CYS A 454 8.63 25.66 -19.87
CA CYS A 454 7.23 26.06 -19.72
C CYS A 454 7.14 27.51 -19.20
N LYS A 455 5.95 28.11 -19.25
CA LYS A 455 5.70 29.34 -18.48
C LYS A 455 5.68 28.97 -16.98
N PRO A 456 6.63 29.43 -16.14
CA PRO A 456 6.63 29.11 -14.74
C PRO A 456 5.46 29.77 -14.00
N ASN A 457 4.92 29.11 -12.98
CA ASN A 457 3.93 29.72 -12.09
C ASN A 457 4.58 30.95 -11.39
N PRO A 458 3.90 32.12 -11.34
CA PRO A 458 4.42 33.35 -10.71
C PRO A 458 4.81 33.27 -9.24
N VAL A 459 4.61 32.14 -8.54
CA VAL A 459 5.24 31.90 -7.23
C VAL A 459 6.74 31.59 -7.31
N PHE A 460 7.21 31.02 -8.42
CA PHE A 460 8.63 30.70 -8.64
C PHE A 460 9.42 31.89 -9.23
N VAL A 461 8.71 32.85 -9.83
CA VAL A 461 9.31 34.06 -10.41
C VAL A 461 9.83 34.96 -9.29
N TRP A 462 11.11 35.32 -9.36
CA TRP A 462 11.75 36.26 -8.44
C TRP A 462 11.13 37.65 -8.57
N ARG A 463 11.01 38.33 -7.44
CA ARG A 463 10.48 39.69 -7.30
C ARG A 463 11.39 40.47 -6.35
N GLU A 464 11.39 41.78 -6.49
CA GLU A 464 12.06 42.67 -5.55
C GLU A 464 11.06 43.18 -4.52
N PHE A 465 11.39 43.00 -3.23
CA PHE A 465 10.63 43.58 -2.13
C PHE A 465 11.26 44.91 -1.73
N GLU A 466 10.60 46.02 -2.01
CA GLU A 466 11.00 47.34 -1.51
C GLU A 466 10.84 47.40 0.01
N ILE A 467 11.93 47.68 0.74
CA ILE A 467 11.86 47.76 2.21
C ILE A 467 11.05 49.01 2.60
N PRO A 468 9.94 48.88 3.37
CA PRO A 468 9.13 50.02 3.81
C PRO A 468 9.95 51.04 4.60
N SER A 469 9.68 52.33 4.37
CA SER A 469 10.46 53.44 4.94
C SER A 469 10.75 53.34 6.46
N PRO A 470 9.80 52.95 7.34
CA PRO A 470 10.08 52.79 8.77
C PRO A 470 11.11 51.69 9.09
N VAL A 471 11.11 50.60 8.31
CA VAL A 471 12.06 49.49 8.47
C VAL A 471 13.43 49.89 7.91
N ARG A 472 13.45 50.66 6.81
CA ARG A 472 14.69 51.23 6.24
C ARG A 472 15.38 52.17 7.23
N ALA A 473 14.62 53.03 7.92
CA ALA A 473 15.13 53.91 8.97
C ALA A 473 15.71 53.13 10.18
N PHE A 474 15.14 51.98 10.52
CA PHE A 474 15.67 51.11 11.58
C PHE A 474 16.93 50.33 11.16
N LEU A 475 17.04 49.95 9.87
CA LEU A 475 18.19 49.19 9.34
C LEU A 475 19.37 50.07 8.87
N GLY A 476 19.17 51.39 8.72
CA GLY A 476 20.23 52.34 8.32
C GLY A 476 21.59 52.18 9.03
N PRO A 477 21.67 51.91 10.35
CA PRO A 477 22.94 51.69 11.05
C PRO A 477 23.71 50.42 10.62
N VAL A 478 23.11 49.53 9.82
CA VAL A 478 23.67 48.22 9.46
C VAL A 478 24.23 48.18 8.03
N GLY A 479 23.80 49.10 7.14
CA GLY A 479 24.37 49.24 5.79
C GLY A 479 23.44 49.95 4.81
N ASP A 480 23.90 51.08 4.27
CA ASP A 480 23.10 52.06 3.50
C ASP A 480 22.84 51.65 2.02
N HIS A 481 22.78 50.34 1.74
CA HIS A 481 22.88 49.78 0.38
C HIS A 481 21.79 48.73 0.04
N PHE A 482 20.94 48.34 0.99
CA PHE A 482 19.88 47.35 0.75
C PHE A 482 18.50 48.03 0.65
N THR A 483 18.20 48.61 -0.52
CA THR A 483 16.89 49.25 -0.80
C THR A 483 15.81 48.22 -1.17
N THR A 484 16.18 47.17 -1.89
CA THR A 484 15.33 46.04 -2.26
C THR A 484 15.90 44.70 -1.76
N ILE A 485 15.02 43.73 -1.52
CA ILE A 485 15.38 42.35 -1.17
C ILE A 485 14.83 41.41 -2.24
N PRO A 486 15.65 40.62 -2.95
CA PRO A 486 15.16 39.64 -3.92
C PRO A 486 14.53 38.45 -3.18
N TYR A 487 13.28 38.12 -3.54
CA TYR A 487 12.55 36.97 -2.99
C TYR A 487 11.73 36.27 -4.07
N ALA A 488 11.39 35.00 -3.86
CA ALA A 488 10.35 34.32 -4.64
C ALA A 488 9.16 34.01 -3.71
N PRO A 489 7.90 34.26 -4.10
CA PRO A 489 6.74 33.95 -3.24
C PRO A 489 6.69 32.48 -2.78
N TYR A 490 7.26 31.54 -3.56
CA TYR A 490 7.46 30.15 -3.18
C TYR A 490 8.19 29.98 -1.83
N GLN A 491 9.07 30.91 -1.44
CA GLN A 491 9.78 30.87 -0.15
C GLN A 491 8.85 31.04 1.05
N PHE A 492 7.77 31.81 0.91
CA PHE A 492 6.71 31.88 1.93
C PHE A 492 5.91 30.56 2.00
N HIS A 493 5.56 30.00 0.83
CA HIS A 493 4.88 28.71 0.76
C HIS A 493 5.74 27.56 1.35
N LEU A 494 7.07 27.58 1.14
CA LEU A 494 8.02 26.66 1.75
C LEU A 494 8.02 26.72 3.28
N LEU A 495 7.92 27.91 3.86
CA LEU A 495 7.80 28.07 5.32
C LEU A 495 6.51 27.41 5.84
N VAL A 496 5.37 27.61 5.16
CA VAL A 496 4.10 26.98 5.55
C VAL A 496 4.15 25.45 5.40
N LEU A 497 4.73 24.95 4.30
CA LEU A 497 4.94 23.52 4.08
C LEU A 497 5.88 22.91 5.15
N ALA A 498 6.97 23.59 5.50
CA ALA A 498 7.91 23.13 6.55
C ALA A 498 7.27 23.12 7.94
N CYS A 499 6.48 24.16 8.28
CA CYS A 499 5.71 24.21 9.51
C CYS A 499 4.71 23.04 9.60
N PHE A 500 3.96 22.74 8.53
CA PHE A 500 3.06 21.57 8.52
C PHE A 500 3.81 20.24 8.61
N ALA A 501 4.89 20.08 7.82
CA ALA A 501 5.71 18.88 7.78
C ALA A 501 6.35 18.54 9.14
N SER A 502 6.62 19.54 9.99
CA SER A 502 7.12 19.32 11.34
C SER A 502 6.07 19.30 12.43
N LEU A 503 5.01 20.11 12.36
CA LEU A 503 4.06 20.24 13.46
C LEU A 503 2.87 19.30 13.34
N VAL A 504 2.43 18.98 12.11
CA VAL A 504 1.18 18.25 11.86
C VAL A 504 1.43 16.88 11.23
N ALA A 505 2.29 16.78 10.21
CA ALA A 505 2.57 15.50 9.53
C ALA A 505 3.00 14.36 10.49
N PRO A 506 3.80 14.59 11.55
CA PRO A 506 4.17 13.54 12.52
C PRO A 506 2.99 12.91 13.29
N PHE A 507 1.81 13.55 13.30
CA PHE A 507 0.59 12.96 13.86
C PHE A 507 0.06 11.78 13.03
N GLY A 508 0.38 11.69 11.73
CA GLY A 508 0.17 10.47 10.95
C GLY A 508 0.93 9.28 11.56
N GLY A 509 2.21 9.46 11.86
CA GLY A 509 3.04 8.46 12.54
C GLY A 509 2.64 8.18 14.01
N PHE A 510 2.11 9.17 14.74
CA PHE A 510 1.52 8.92 16.07
C PHE A 510 0.24 8.08 15.97
N PHE A 511 -0.65 8.37 15.03
CA PHE A 511 -1.87 7.60 14.78
C PHE A 511 -1.55 6.17 14.35
N ALA A 512 -0.65 5.98 13.38
CA ALA A 512 -0.17 4.67 12.94
C ALA A 512 0.51 3.88 14.07
N SER A 513 1.30 4.54 14.93
CA SER A 513 1.85 3.90 16.14
C SER A 513 0.76 3.52 17.16
N GLY A 514 -0.29 4.33 17.30
CA GLY A 514 -1.44 4.05 18.17
C GLY A 514 -2.25 2.85 17.70
N PHE A 515 -2.61 2.84 16.43
CA PHE A 515 -3.25 1.71 15.76
C PHE A 515 -2.47 0.41 16.03
N LYS A 516 -1.16 0.40 15.80
CA LYS A 516 -0.34 -0.80 16.03
C LYS A 516 -0.39 -1.31 17.48
N ARG A 517 -0.47 -0.43 18.49
CA ARG A 517 -0.61 -0.83 19.89
C ARG A 517 -2.01 -1.39 20.20
N ALA A 518 -3.06 -0.85 19.59
CA ALA A 518 -4.44 -1.35 19.75
C ALA A 518 -4.67 -2.76 19.16
N PHE A 519 -3.79 -3.23 18.27
CA PHE A 519 -3.80 -4.59 17.71
C PHE A 519 -2.63 -5.47 18.21
N ASP A 520 -1.88 -5.03 19.22
CA ASP A 520 -0.62 -5.62 19.73
C ASP A 520 0.41 -6.04 18.66
N ILE A 521 0.45 -5.30 17.54
CA ILE A 521 1.44 -5.51 16.48
C ILE A 521 2.61 -4.52 16.63
N LYS A 522 3.78 -4.90 16.11
CA LYS A 522 4.99 -4.04 16.18
C LYS A 522 5.14 -3.13 14.96
N ASP A 523 4.95 -3.72 13.78
CA ASP A 523 5.14 -3.18 12.43
C ASP A 523 3.94 -3.65 11.58
N PHE A 524 3.50 -2.90 10.57
CA PHE A 524 2.32 -3.27 9.75
C PHE A 524 2.56 -4.46 8.82
N GLY A 525 3.82 -4.71 8.47
CA GLY A 525 4.22 -5.76 7.55
C GLY A 525 5.74 -5.89 7.46
N HIS A 526 6.19 -6.67 6.48
CA HIS A 526 7.61 -6.91 6.19
C HIS A 526 7.88 -6.76 4.68
N SER A 527 7.24 -5.79 4.02
CA SER A 527 7.37 -5.60 2.56
C SER A 527 8.78 -5.13 2.13
N ILE A 528 9.59 -4.57 3.03
CA ILE A 528 10.97 -4.15 2.74
C ILE A 528 11.96 -4.88 3.66
N PRO A 529 12.91 -5.69 3.13
CA PRO A 529 13.84 -6.49 3.93
C PRO A 529 14.69 -5.65 4.91
N GLY A 530 14.39 -5.80 6.21
CA GLY A 530 15.08 -5.10 7.29
C GLY A 530 14.54 -3.71 7.66
N HIS A 531 13.57 -3.16 6.91
CA HIS A 531 13.04 -1.81 7.14
C HIS A 531 11.62 -1.75 7.70
N GLY A 532 10.86 -2.85 7.66
CA GLY A 532 9.51 -2.95 8.22
C GLY A 532 8.42 -3.02 7.15
N GLY A 533 7.22 -2.53 7.47
CA GLY A 533 6.12 -2.37 6.51
C GLY A 533 6.32 -1.15 5.62
N MET A 534 5.62 -1.13 4.49
CA MET A 534 5.47 0.08 3.67
C MET A 534 4.60 1.12 4.40
N THR A 535 3.60 0.65 5.16
CA THR A 535 2.69 1.50 5.94
C THR A 535 3.45 2.30 7.00
N ASP A 536 4.45 1.67 7.64
CA ASP A 536 5.38 2.29 8.61
C ASP A 536 6.32 3.36 8.00
N ARG A 537 6.19 3.67 6.70
CA ARG A 537 6.99 4.65 5.95
C ARG A 537 6.16 5.71 5.24
N MET A 538 4.87 5.47 5.06
CA MET A 538 3.97 6.34 4.30
C MET A 538 2.94 7.06 5.18
N ASP A 539 2.84 6.74 6.47
CA ASP A 539 1.89 7.33 7.41
C ASP A 539 1.99 8.88 7.52
N CYS A 540 3.19 9.42 7.70
CA CYS A 540 3.42 10.87 7.64
C CYS A 540 3.34 11.43 6.21
N GLN A 541 3.73 10.64 5.20
CA GLN A 541 3.81 11.07 3.80
C GLN A 541 2.42 11.26 3.15
N PHE A 542 1.44 10.40 3.45
CA PHE A 542 0.07 10.58 2.99
C PHE A 542 -0.53 11.88 3.53
N LEU A 543 -0.35 12.18 4.82
CA LEU A 543 -0.85 13.41 5.43
C LEU A 543 -0.20 14.66 4.84
N MET A 544 1.12 14.62 4.55
CA MET A 544 1.81 15.71 3.87
C MET A 544 1.37 15.88 2.41
N GLY A 545 1.13 14.78 1.69
CA GLY A 545 0.67 14.79 0.30
C GLY A 545 -0.73 15.37 0.14
N VAL A 546 -1.67 14.95 1.01
CA VAL A 546 -3.02 15.51 1.12
C VAL A 546 -2.95 17.02 1.40
N PHE A 547 -2.18 17.42 2.41
CA PHE A 547 -2.04 18.84 2.75
C PHE A 547 -1.47 19.67 1.61
N THR A 548 -0.41 19.19 0.95
CA THR A 548 0.20 19.91 -0.18
C THR A 548 -0.80 20.09 -1.32
N TYR A 549 -1.59 19.07 -1.65
CA TYR A 549 -2.59 19.18 -2.72
C TYR A 549 -3.67 20.21 -2.40
N VAL A 550 -4.21 20.20 -1.18
CA VAL A 550 -5.21 21.18 -0.74
C VAL A 550 -4.60 22.58 -0.72
N TYR A 551 -3.40 22.74 -0.15
CA TYR A 551 -2.70 24.01 -0.06
C TYR A 551 -2.40 24.60 -1.45
N TYR A 552 -1.87 23.79 -2.37
CA TYR A 552 -1.64 24.19 -3.75
C TYR A 552 -2.95 24.55 -4.47
N SER A 553 -3.96 23.66 -4.41
CA SER A 553 -5.25 23.85 -5.08
C SER A 553 -6.05 25.05 -4.57
N SER A 554 -5.81 25.53 -3.35
CA SER A 554 -6.53 26.67 -2.76
C SER A 554 -5.76 27.99 -2.81
N LEU A 555 -4.42 27.97 -2.88
CA LEU A 555 -3.59 29.19 -2.68
C LEU A 555 -2.49 29.41 -3.74
N ILE A 556 -2.26 28.46 -4.66
CA ILE A 556 -1.14 28.51 -5.62
C ILE A 556 -1.57 28.20 -7.06
N ARG A 557 -2.56 27.33 -7.26
CA ARG A 557 -3.09 26.97 -8.58
C ARG A 557 -3.68 28.20 -9.27
N GLU A 558 -3.12 28.57 -10.41
CA GLU A 558 -3.64 29.66 -11.24
C GLU A 558 -4.78 29.20 -12.15
N ASN A 559 -5.94 29.83 -12.03
CA ASN A 559 -7.02 29.70 -13.01
C ASN A 559 -6.70 30.54 -14.26
N ASN A 560 -5.73 30.10 -15.07
CA ASN A 560 -5.37 30.73 -16.35
C ASN A 560 -6.50 30.57 -17.38
N VAL A 561 -7.48 31.47 -17.34
CA VAL A 561 -8.60 31.53 -18.28
C VAL A 561 -8.10 31.97 -19.66
N THR A 562 -8.22 31.10 -20.66
CA THR A 562 -7.82 31.39 -22.05
C THR A 562 -8.98 31.96 -22.86
N VAL A 563 -8.69 32.79 -23.87
CA VAL A 563 -9.71 33.31 -24.81
C VAL A 563 -10.48 32.16 -25.48
N GLY A 564 -9.79 31.06 -25.84
CA GLY A 564 -10.42 29.87 -26.41
C GLY A 564 -11.41 29.18 -25.45
N SER A 565 -11.06 29.05 -24.16
CA SER A 565 -11.98 28.52 -23.15
C SER A 565 -13.17 29.44 -22.88
N VAL A 566 -12.97 30.77 -22.87
CA VAL A 566 -14.07 31.73 -22.74
C VAL A 566 -15.01 31.63 -23.95
N LEU A 567 -14.46 31.62 -25.16
CA LEU A 567 -15.23 31.47 -26.39
C LEU A 567 -15.98 30.13 -26.43
N GLN A 568 -15.38 29.04 -25.95
CA GLN A 568 -16.05 27.75 -25.84
C GLN A 568 -17.22 27.81 -24.85
N THR A 569 -17.02 28.35 -23.64
CA THR A 569 -18.09 28.51 -22.64
C THR A 569 -19.22 29.41 -23.16
N ILE A 570 -18.89 30.47 -23.90
CA ILE A 570 -19.88 31.35 -24.55
C ILE A 570 -20.67 30.58 -25.62
N ALA A 571 -19.97 29.94 -26.56
CA ALA A 571 -20.58 29.26 -27.70
C ALA A 571 -21.40 28.01 -27.34
N SER A 572 -21.04 27.30 -26.25
CA SER A 572 -21.79 26.12 -25.78
C SER A 572 -22.77 26.41 -24.65
N GLY A 573 -22.65 27.54 -23.97
CA GLY A 573 -23.38 27.85 -22.74
C GLY A 573 -24.43 28.95 -22.84
N LEU A 574 -24.33 29.84 -23.84
CA LEU A 574 -25.27 30.95 -24.05
C LEU A 574 -25.93 30.86 -25.43
N THR A 575 -27.19 31.29 -25.53
CA THR A 575 -27.92 31.42 -26.80
C THR A 575 -27.43 32.61 -27.60
N ILE A 576 -27.72 32.64 -28.92
CA ILE A 576 -27.26 33.70 -29.84
C ILE A 576 -27.63 35.11 -29.34
N ASN A 577 -28.80 35.28 -28.71
CA ASN A 577 -29.23 36.56 -28.17
C ASN A 577 -28.35 37.02 -26.99
N GLU A 578 -28.09 36.12 -26.04
CA GLU A 578 -27.23 36.39 -24.89
C GLU A 578 -25.76 36.58 -25.30
N GLN A 579 -25.30 35.91 -26.37
CA GLN A 579 -23.98 36.14 -26.96
C GLN A 579 -23.85 37.56 -27.54
N LEU A 580 -24.91 38.08 -28.18
CA LEU A 580 -24.95 39.45 -28.71
C LEU A 580 -25.05 40.50 -27.59
N GLU A 581 -25.80 40.22 -26.53
CA GLU A 581 -25.88 41.05 -25.32
C GLU A 581 -24.51 41.15 -24.63
N LEU A 582 -23.87 40.01 -24.38
CA LEU A 582 -22.53 39.92 -23.81
C LEU A 582 -21.48 40.64 -24.67
N LEU A 583 -21.58 40.55 -26.00
CA LEU A 583 -20.70 41.28 -26.92
C LEU A 583 -20.90 42.80 -26.82
N GLY A 584 -22.15 43.26 -26.67
CA GLY A 584 -22.49 44.67 -26.47
C GLY A 584 -21.97 45.23 -25.16
N ASP A 585 -22.09 44.49 -24.06
CA ASP A 585 -21.59 44.92 -22.75
C ASP A 585 -20.07 44.80 -22.62
N LEU A 586 -19.44 43.77 -23.22
CA LEU A 586 -17.99 43.69 -23.33
C LEU A 586 -17.42 44.88 -24.14
N LYS A 587 -18.10 45.29 -25.21
CA LYS A 587 -17.75 46.52 -25.97
C LYS A 587 -17.80 47.75 -25.07
N ARG A 588 -18.92 47.98 -24.37
CA ARG A 588 -19.09 49.11 -23.43
C ARG A 588 -18.01 49.12 -22.35
N TYR A 589 -17.67 47.96 -21.79
CA TYR A 589 -16.62 47.79 -20.80
C TYR A 589 -15.24 48.20 -21.33
N ILE A 590 -14.85 47.72 -22.52
CA ILE A 590 -13.55 48.06 -23.13
C ILE A 590 -13.51 49.56 -23.53
N GLU A 591 -14.62 50.11 -24.04
CA GLU A 591 -14.71 51.54 -24.35
C GLU A 591 -14.62 52.42 -23.08
N SER A 592 -15.11 51.95 -21.93
CA SER A 592 -14.92 52.63 -20.63
C SER A 592 -13.46 52.68 -20.16
N GLN A 593 -12.59 51.81 -20.69
CA GLN A 593 -11.14 51.85 -20.46
C GLN A 593 -10.41 52.78 -21.44
N GLY A 594 -11.13 53.54 -22.27
CA GLY A 594 -10.58 54.47 -23.26
C GLY A 594 -10.15 53.82 -24.58
N VAL A 595 -10.47 52.55 -24.80
CA VAL A 595 -10.11 51.81 -26.02
C VAL A 595 -11.32 51.75 -26.96
N THR A 596 -11.28 52.49 -28.07
CA THR A 596 -12.38 52.51 -29.05
C THR A 596 -12.48 51.19 -29.81
N VAL A 597 -13.49 50.37 -29.49
CA VAL A 597 -13.75 49.10 -30.19
C VAL A 597 -14.61 49.34 -31.43
N LYS A 598 -14.06 48.99 -32.60
CA LYS A 598 -14.82 48.83 -33.85
C LYS A 598 -15.03 47.34 -34.10
N PHE A 599 -16.25 46.97 -34.44
CA PHE A 599 -16.63 45.68 -35.04
C PHE A 599 -16.81 45.88 -36.55
#